data_AF-A0A3B6C386-F1
#
_entry.id   AF-A0A3B6C386-F1
#
_cell.length_a   1.000
_cell.length_b   1.000
_cell.length_c   1.000
_cell.angle_alpha   90.00
_cell.angle_beta   90.00
_cell.angle_gamma   90.00
#
_symmetry.space_group_name_H-M   'P 1'
#
loop_
_entity.id
_entity.type
_entity.pdbx_description
1 polymer ?
#
loop_
_entity_poly.entity_id
_entity_poly.type
_entity_poly.pdbx_seq_one_letter_code
_entity_poly.pdbx_strand_id
1 'polypeptide(L)'
;MGCQASRRILLLLATIVVATSQPPPTAAQTASCADHTFSGGRLYAACSPLEELDASVHWTYHASNGTADVAFRVPGGSAGWAAWAINPSAVGMLGANTVFAYHDPATGVVAVATAVVDSYTPAFADGDLAFAVHRRGAEYTDGVYAIHATVALPGNSTRQNIVWQAGTSSPDGLPESHQVFGDNVMSSRSWDFRSAEAAVVVDDVPAAPRYSVYRALLRPKNVRTYDSLDHHILDFFTWENLAGLCVQIHGVLNAVSWGVLLPLGVMLARYMRVFPSLDPAWFYLHVACQCSGYVIGAAGWVFGLTLGSPAKGALQHHGHRNIGTALFVLSSLQVSALLIRPKKTVKVRFYWNLYHWSVGYTVVVLGVVNVFKGIGILQPDQKYKHAYLGAVLVLAVVAFVLELVTLTVRFKKGRR
;
A
#
# COMPACT_ATOMS: atom_id res chain seq x y z
N MET A 1 -10.02 -38.11 46.78
CA MET A 1 -8.73 -38.39 46.10
C MET A 1 -9.08 -39.16 44.84
N GLY A 2 -8.97 -38.72 43.59
CA GLY A 2 -8.27 -37.61 42.95
C GLY A 2 -7.81 -38.17 41.61
N CYS A 3 -8.52 -37.90 40.51
CA CYS A 3 -8.02 -38.17 39.15
C CYS A 3 -8.63 -37.12 38.21
N GLN A 4 -7.81 -36.13 37.85
CA GLN A 4 -8.15 -35.08 36.91
C GLN A 4 -7.02 -34.90 35.89
N ALA A 5 -7.46 -34.56 34.68
CA ALA A 5 -6.79 -33.69 33.73
C ALA A 5 -5.64 -34.29 32.89
N SER A 6 -6.05 -34.81 31.73
CA SER A 6 -5.25 -34.90 30.51
C SER A 6 -5.38 -33.60 29.70
N ARG A 7 -4.32 -33.29 28.93
CA ARG A 7 -4.18 -32.28 27.86
C ARG A 7 -3.83 -30.85 28.25
N ARG A 8 -2.54 -30.60 28.49
CA ARG A 8 -1.74 -29.52 27.86
C ARG A 8 -0.28 -29.97 27.79
N ILE A 9 0.49 -29.38 26.87
CA ILE A 9 1.96 -29.51 26.69
C ILE A 9 2.36 -30.53 25.60
N LEU A 10 2.23 -30.11 24.34
CA LEU A 10 3.12 -30.55 23.27
C LEU A 10 3.21 -29.39 22.28
N LEU A 11 4.39 -28.77 22.19
CA LEU A 11 4.93 -27.93 21.09
C LEU A 11 5.86 -26.87 21.70
N LEU A 12 7.14 -27.24 21.86
CA LEU A 12 8.31 -26.37 21.77
C LEU A 12 9.56 -27.25 21.91
N LEU A 13 10.60 -26.92 21.14
CA LEU A 13 11.98 -27.43 21.14
C LEU A 13 12.32 -28.51 20.10
N ALA A 14 12.72 -28.06 18.90
CA ALA A 14 13.81 -28.68 18.15
C ALA A 14 14.38 -27.68 17.12
N THR A 15 15.55 -27.11 17.40
CA THR A 15 16.45 -26.48 16.41
C THR A 15 17.90 -26.77 16.78
N ILE A 16 18.74 -26.89 15.72
CA ILE A 16 20.22 -26.94 15.68
C ILE A 16 20.77 -28.37 15.94
N VAL A 17 21.42 -29.09 15.02
CA VAL A 17 22.68 -28.82 14.29
C VAL A 17 22.76 -29.79 13.08
N VAL A 18 22.99 -29.30 11.86
CA VAL A 18 23.93 -29.91 10.89
C VAL A 18 24.37 -28.80 9.93
N ALA A 19 25.63 -28.38 10.06
CA ALA A 19 26.37 -27.71 9.01
C ALA A 19 27.56 -28.60 8.67
N THR A 20 27.72 -28.99 7.41
CA THR A 20 29.01 -29.10 6.71
C THR A 20 28.81 -29.53 5.25
N SER A 21 29.63 -28.92 4.39
CA SER A 21 29.93 -29.24 2.98
C SER A 21 28.89 -28.87 1.92
N GLN A 22 29.08 -27.69 1.30
CA GLN A 22 28.70 -27.48 -0.10
C GLN A 22 29.86 -26.80 -0.86
N PRO A 23 30.14 -27.23 -2.10
CA PRO A 23 31.14 -26.60 -2.98
C PRO A 23 30.66 -25.21 -3.43
N PRO A 24 31.57 -24.33 -3.90
CA PRO A 24 31.19 -22.97 -4.30
C PRO A 24 30.18 -23.00 -5.47
N PRO A 25 29.16 -22.12 -5.48
CA PRO A 25 28.17 -22.08 -6.54
C PRO A 25 28.77 -21.41 -7.79
N THR A 26 28.66 -22.09 -8.93
CA THR A 26 28.83 -21.50 -10.25
C THR A 26 27.71 -20.49 -10.52
N ALA A 27 28.08 -19.28 -10.97
CA ALA A 27 27.16 -18.19 -11.28
C ALA A 27 26.18 -18.56 -12.40
N ALA A 28 24.88 -18.34 -12.18
CA ALA A 28 23.85 -18.42 -13.22
C ALA A 28 23.59 -17.00 -13.78
N GLN A 29 23.62 -16.89 -15.11
CA GLN A 29 23.56 -15.64 -15.88
C GLN A 29 22.15 -15.01 -15.87
N THR A 30 22.06 -13.71 -15.59
CA THR A 30 20.90 -12.83 -15.81
C THR A 30 20.84 -12.43 -17.29
N ALA A 31 19.70 -12.60 -17.97
CA ALA A 31 19.54 -12.14 -19.35
C ALA A 31 19.69 -10.61 -19.41
N SER A 32 20.53 -10.14 -20.33
CA SER A 32 20.90 -8.73 -20.46
C SER A 32 19.81 -7.95 -21.18
N CYS A 33 19.40 -6.78 -20.67
CA CYS A 33 18.48 -5.91 -21.40
C CYS A 33 19.09 -5.39 -22.73
N ALA A 34 20.38 -5.61 -22.96
CA ALA A 34 21.08 -5.29 -24.20
C ALA A 34 20.67 -6.16 -25.41
N ASP A 35 20.02 -7.31 -25.21
CA ASP A 35 19.71 -8.24 -26.30
C ASP A 35 18.47 -7.83 -27.13
N HIS A 36 17.79 -6.74 -26.75
CA HIS A 36 16.59 -6.28 -27.44
C HIS A 36 16.90 -5.41 -28.67
N THR A 37 16.26 -5.73 -29.80
CA THR A 37 16.35 -4.95 -31.04
C THR A 37 15.07 -4.14 -31.25
N PHE A 38 15.22 -2.82 -31.36
CA PHE A 38 14.10 -1.90 -31.61
C PHE A 38 13.76 -1.81 -33.11
N SER A 39 12.52 -1.44 -33.41
CA SER A 39 12.11 -1.19 -34.80
C SER A 39 12.92 -0.06 -35.43
N GLY A 40 13.12 -0.14 -36.75
CA GLY A 40 13.83 0.88 -37.53
C GLY A 40 15.34 0.93 -37.27
N GLY A 41 15.93 -0.10 -36.66
CA GLY A 41 17.38 -0.19 -36.43
C GLY A 41 17.90 0.80 -35.38
N ARG A 42 17.04 1.24 -34.44
CA ARG A 42 17.44 2.15 -33.36
C ARG A 42 18.39 1.45 -32.39
N LEU A 43 19.50 2.11 -32.08
CA LEU A 43 20.52 1.62 -31.16
C LEU A 43 20.69 2.60 -30.00
N TYR A 44 20.89 2.07 -28.81
CA TYR A 44 21.12 2.84 -27.59
C TYR A 44 22.46 2.44 -26.96
N ALA A 45 23.20 3.42 -26.45
CA ALA A 45 24.54 3.21 -25.91
C ALA A 45 24.53 2.49 -24.55
N ALA A 46 23.47 2.66 -23.77
CA ALA A 46 23.30 2.06 -22.45
C ALA A 46 21.89 1.51 -22.25
N CYS A 47 21.77 0.56 -21.33
CA CYS A 47 20.51 -0.05 -20.94
C CYS A 47 20.57 -0.48 -19.47
N SER A 48 19.43 -0.37 -18.78
CA SER A 48 19.28 -0.85 -17.41
C SER A 48 17.85 -1.36 -17.17
N PRO A 49 17.68 -2.52 -16.53
CA PRO A 49 16.38 -2.92 -16.01
C PRO A 49 15.99 -2.00 -14.85
N LEU A 50 14.72 -1.67 -14.76
CA LEU A 50 14.12 -0.95 -13.63
C LEU A 50 13.59 -1.98 -12.63
N GLU A 51 13.60 -1.62 -11.35
CA GLU A 51 13.19 -2.55 -10.27
C GLU A 51 11.67 -2.77 -10.25
N GLU A 52 10.91 -1.81 -10.77
CA GLU A 52 9.45 -1.80 -10.74
C GLU A 52 8.84 -1.97 -12.14
N LEU A 53 7.71 -2.71 -12.20
CA LEU A 53 6.92 -2.99 -13.41
C LEU A 53 7.62 -3.83 -14.48
N ASP A 54 8.67 -4.59 -14.12
CA ASP A 54 9.52 -5.33 -15.08
C ASP A 54 9.97 -4.46 -16.27
N ALA A 55 10.11 -3.15 -16.01
CA ALA A 55 10.40 -2.18 -17.02
C ALA A 55 11.92 -2.13 -17.31
N SER A 56 12.29 -1.56 -18.45
CA SER A 56 13.69 -1.26 -18.75
C SER A 56 13.81 0.07 -19.47
N VAL A 57 14.94 0.73 -19.25
CA VAL A 57 15.27 1.98 -19.93
C VAL A 57 16.56 1.81 -20.70
N HIS A 58 16.55 2.28 -21.93
CA HIS A 58 17.69 2.36 -22.83
C HIS A 58 17.93 3.82 -23.15
N TRP A 59 19.18 4.26 -23.20
CA TRP A 59 19.48 5.64 -23.50
C TRP A 59 20.82 5.85 -24.21
N THR A 60 20.91 6.97 -24.91
CA THR A 60 22.14 7.55 -25.43
C THR A 60 22.15 9.04 -25.09
N TYR A 61 23.14 9.49 -24.32
CA TYR A 61 23.31 10.89 -23.98
C TYR A 61 24.23 11.61 -24.98
N HIS A 62 23.76 12.74 -25.50
CA HIS A 62 24.47 13.57 -26.46
C HIS A 62 25.03 14.82 -25.78
N ALA A 63 26.30 14.76 -25.39
CA ALA A 63 26.95 15.86 -24.67
C ALA A 63 27.04 17.17 -25.48
N SER A 64 27.04 17.09 -26.82
CA SER A 64 27.18 18.24 -27.72
C SER A 64 26.01 19.20 -27.68
N ASN A 65 24.80 18.70 -27.41
CA ASN A 65 23.56 19.49 -27.41
C ASN A 65 22.70 19.30 -26.14
N GLY A 66 23.17 18.51 -25.17
CA GLY A 66 22.47 18.27 -23.90
C GLY A 66 21.19 17.46 -24.04
N THR A 67 21.03 16.69 -25.12
CA THR A 67 19.85 15.84 -25.34
C THR A 67 20.13 14.39 -24.97
N ALA A 68 19.06 13.63 -24.72
CA ALA A 68 19.11 12.19 -24.56
C ALA A 68 18.08 11.52 -25.48
N ASP A 69 18.53 10.51 -26.22
CA ASP A 69 17.63 9.55 -26.84
C ASP A 69 17.28 8.50 -25.80
N VAL A 70 16.00 8.22 -25.62
CA VAL A 70 15.47 7.29 -24.62
C VAL A 70 14.55 6.29 -25.31
N ALA A 71 14.66 5.02 -24.91
CA ALA A 71 13.62 4.02 -25.09
C ALA A 71 13.24 3.43 -23.73
N PHE A 72 11.99 3.62 -23.34
CA PHE A 72 11.41 3.00 -22.16
C PHE A 72 10.55 1.82 -22.57
N ARG A 73 10.72 0.67 -21.94
CA ARG A 73 9.96 -0.55 -22.21
C ARG A 73 9.25 -1.01 -20.96
N VAL A 74 7.99 -1.41 -21.08
CA VAL A 74 7.21 -1.95 -19.96
C VAL A 74 6.18 -2.98 -20.47
N PRO A 75 6.08 -4.15 -19.85
CA PRO A 75 4.99 -5.10 -20.11
C PRO A 75 3.62 -4.47 -19.82
N GLY A 76 2.63 -4.78 -20.64
CA GLY A 76 1.27 -4.28 -20.46
C GLY A 76 0.27 -4.96 -21.36
N GLY A 77 -1.01 -4.95 -20.96
CA GLY A 77 -2.09 -5.46 -21.81
C GLY A 77 -2.36 -4.56 -23.02
N SER A 78 -2.94 -5.12 -24.08
CA SER A 78 -3.33 -4.38 -25.29
C SER A 78 -4.51 -3.42 -25.08
N ALA A 79 -5.22 -3.55 -23.96
CA ALA A 79 -6.23 -2.59 -23.49
C ALA A 79 -5.64 -1.60 -22.47
N GLY A 80 -4.34 -1.32 -22.55
CA GLY A 80 -3.59 -0.58 -21.57
C GLY A 80 -2.97 0.70 -22.11
N TRP A 81 -2.10 1.26 -21.28
CA TRP A 81 -1.22 2.37 -21.60
C TRP A 81 0.09 2.24 -20.83
N ALA A 82 1.11 2.91 -21.33
CA ALA A 82 2.41 3.06 -20.68
C ALA A 82 2.78 4.54 -20.62
N ALA A 83 3.58 4.93 -19.64
CA ALA A 83 4.09 6.27 -19.55
C ALA A 83 5.51 6.32 -19.00
N TRP A 84 6.28 7.26 -19.52
CA TRP A 84 7.61 7.60 -19.04
C TRP A 84 7.75 9.11 -18.95
N ALA A 85 8.36 9.61 -17.89
CA ALA A 85 8.41 11.02 -17.60
C ALA A 85 9.74 11.47 -16.99
N ILE A 86 10.04 12.75 -17.17
CA ILE A 86 11.02 13.48 -16.36
C ILE A 86 10.24 14.44 -15.46
N ASN A 87 10.53 14.45 -14.16
CA ASN A 87 10.01 15.43 -13.23
C ASN A 87 11.12 16.40 -12.78
N PRO A 88 11.12 17.65 -13.28
CA PRO A 88 12.15 18.64 -12.92
C PRO A 88 12.09 19.07 -11.45
N SER A 89 10.97 18.87 -10.76
CA SER A 89 10.71 19.43 -9.43
C SER A 89 10.92 18.43 -8.29
N ALA A 90 10.60 17.15 -8.49
CA ALA A 90 10.68 16.13 -7.44
C ALA A 90 10.78 14.70 -7.98
N VAL A 91 11.16 13.76 -7.12
CA VAL A 91 11.00 12.31 -7.38
C VAL A 91 9.56 11.92 -7.03
N GLY A 92 8.69 11.81 -8.03
CA GLY A 92 7.28 11.45 -7.86
C GLY A 92 6.38 11.95 -8.99
N MET A 93 5.08 11.62 -8.93
CA MET A 93 4.12 11.85 -10.03
C MET A 93 3.79 13.33 -10.29
N LEU A 94 3.56 14.14 -9.25
CA LEU A 94 3.12 15.54 -9.42
C LEU A 94 4.25 16.41 -9.99
N GLY A 95 3.98 17.08 -11.10
CA GLY A 95 4.95 17.84 -11.90
C GLY A 95 5.69 16.99 -12.95
N ALA A 96 5.33 15.73 -13.13
CA ALA A 96 5.95 14.87 -14.13
C ALA A 96 5.58 15.32 -15.54
N ASN A 97 6.59 15.56 -16.36
CA ASN A 97 6.46 15.89 -17.77
C ASN A 97 6.55 14.59 -18.55
N THR A 98 5.40 14.12 -19.03
CA THR A 98 5.16 12.72 -19.30
C THR A 98 4.92 12.48 -20.79
N VAL A 99 5.53 11.42 -21.31
CA VAL A 99 5.26 10.83 -22.62
C VAL A 99 4.43 9.58 -22.40
N PHE A 100 3.24 9.54 -22.97
CA PHE A 100 2.30 8.42 -22.89
C PHE A 100 2.30 7.62 -24.19
N ALA A 101 2.14 6.30 -24.06
CA ALA A 101 1.78 5.40 -25.15
C ALA A 101 0.45 4.74 -24.83
N TYR A 102 -0.47 4.74 -25.79
CA TYR A 102 -1.81 4.20 -25.64
C TYR A 102 -2.33 3.73 -27.00
N HIS A 103 -3.33 2.87 -27.03
CA HIS A 103 -3.99 2.50 -28.29
C HIS A 103 -4.97 3.59 -28.69
N ASP A 104 -4.79 4.16 -29.88
CA ASP A 104 -5.72 5.12 -30.45
C ASP A 104 -7.09 4.43 -30.67
N PRO A 105 -8.18 4.96 -30.08
CA PRO A 105 -9.48 4.30 -30.14
C PRO A 105 -10.10 4.27 -31.54
N ALA A 106 -9.69 5.18 -32.44
CA ALA A 106 -10.19 5.25 -33.80
C ALA A 106 -9.44 4.31 -34.76
N THR A 107 -8.14 4.11 -34.55
CA THR A 107 -7.28 3.31 -35.46
C THR A 107 -6.82 1.98 -34.89
N GLY A 108 -6.85 1.82 -33.56
CA GLY A 108 -6.32 0.67 -32.83
C GLY A 108 -4.79 0.60 -32.77
N VAL A 109 -4.09 1.53 -33.43
CA VAL A 109 -2.63 1.61 -33.47
C VAL A 109 -2.12 2.34 -32.23
N VAL A 110 -0.93 1.99 -31.75
CA VAL A 110 -0.29 2.69 -30.63
C VAL A 110 0.05 4.12 -31.04
N ALA A 111 -0.51 5.08 -30.32
CA ALA A 111 -0.24 6.50 -30.45
C ALA A 111 0.60 7.00 -29.26
N VAL A 112 1.16 8.20 -29.43
CA VAL A 112 1.91 8.92 -28.38
C VAL A 112 1.32 10.29 -28.16
N ALA A 113 1.16 10.64 -26.88
CA ALA A 113 0.82 11.98 -26.43
C ALA A 113 1.80 12.44 -25.35
N THR A 114 1.90 13.74 -25.15
CA THR A 114 2.65 14.34 -24.05
C THR A 114 1.75 15.21 -23.18
N ALA A 115 1.92 15.16 -21.87
CA ALA A 115 1.20 16.02 -20.95
C ALA A 115 1.98 16.21 -19.65
N VAL A 116 1.72 17.32 -18.97
CA VAL A 116 2.23 17.57 -17.61
C VAL A 116 1.21 17.05 -16.60
N VAL A 117 1.65 16.14 -15.73
CA VAL A 117 0.82 15.56 -14.67
C VAL A 117 0.99 16.39 -13.40
N ASP A 118 0.15 17.40 -13.21
CA ASP A 118 0.21 18.34 -12.08
C ASP A 118 -0.81 18.05 -10.97
N SER A 119 -1.70 17.09 -11.18
CA SER A 119 -2.73 16.67 -10.25
C SER A 119 -2.93 15.15 -10.28
N TYR A 120 -3.67 14.61 -9.31
CA TYR A 120 -4.03 13.18 -9.26
C TYR A 120 -5.17 12.80 -10.23
N THR A 121 -5.76 13.78 -10.91
CA THR A 121 -6.78 13.59 -11.94
C THR A 121 -6.44 14.49 -13.12
N PRO A 122 -5.29 14.25 -13.78
CA PRO A 122 -4.83 15.12 -14.85
C PRO A 122 -5.79 15.02 -16.04
N ALA A 123 -6.02 16.14 -16.72
CA ALA A 123 -6.67 16.09 -18.02
C ALA A 123 -5.69 15.47 -19.03
N PHE A 124 -6.11 14.43 -19.73
CA PHE A 124 -5.32 13.89 -20.83
C PHE A 124 -5.50 14.79 -22.05
N ALA A 125 -4.54 15.69 -22.25
CA ALA A 125 -4.49 16.58 -23.40
C ALA A 125 -3.07 16.56 -23.97
N ASP A 126 -2.94 16.16 -25.22
CA ASP A 126 -1.65 16.20 -25.91
C ASP A 126 -1.19 17.66 -26.03
N GLY A 127 -0.06 17.98 -25.42
CA GLY A 127 0.46 19.33 -25.30
C GLY A 127 1.96 19.36 -25.01
N ASP A 128 2.50 20.58 -24.98
CA ASP A 128 3.93 20.80 -24.80
C ASP A 128 4.40 20.50 -23.37
N LEU A 129 5.61 19.93 -23.26
CA LEU A 129 6.30 19.74 -22.00
C LEU A 129 7.15 20.97 -21.64
N ALA A 130 7.57 21.08 -20.39
CA ALA A 130 8.44 22.15 -19.90
C ALA A 130 9.85 22.15 -20.52
N PHE A 131 10.20 21.11 -21.28
CA PHE A 131 11.43 20.99 -22.04
C PHE A 131 11.13 20.44 -23.44
N ALA A 132 12.05 20.70 -24.38
CA ALA A 132 11.87 20.30 -25.76
C ALA A 132 11.91 18.76 -25.92
N VAL A 133 10.91 18.24 -26.65
CA VAL A 133 10.87 16.85 -27.13
C VAL A 133 11.03 16.88 -28.65
N HIS A 134 12.22 16.55 -29.14
CA HIS A 134 12.55 16.66 -30.57
C HIS A 134 11.94 15.53 -31.40
N ARG A 135 11.81 14.35 -30.80
CA ARG A 135 11.18 13.17 -31.42
C ARG A 135 10.40 12.42 -30.35
N ARG A 136 9.26 11.88 -30.73
CA ARG A 136 8.44 11.00 -29.90
C ARG A 136 7.78 9.92 -30.76
N GLY A 137 7.62 8.72 -30.23
CA GLY A 137 6.95 7.62 -30.90
C GLY A 137 6.81 6.43 -29.96
N ALA A 138 5.92 5.51 -30.27
CA ALA A 138 5.75 4.30 -29.48
C ALA A 138 5.38 3.11 -30.36
N GLU A 139 5.63 1.94 -29.82
CA GLU A 139 5.31 0.65 -30.43
C GLU A 139 4.81 -0.31 -29.35
N TYR A 140 4.04 -1.31 -29.79
CA TYR A 140 3.59 -2.39 -28.93
C TYR A 140 3.76 -3.70 -29.68
N THR A 141 4.59 -4.58 -29.12
CA THR A 141 4.93 -5.87 -29.70
C THR A 141 5.03 -6.88 -28.56
N ASP A 142 4.44 -8.06 -28.76
CA ASP A 142 4.52 -9.19 -27.82
C ASP A 142 4.16 -8.84 -26.36
N GLY A 143 3.16 -7.99 -26.15
CA GLY A 143 2.71 -7.63 -24.80
C GLY A 143 3.54 -6.55 -24.10
N VAL A 144 4.41 -5.84 -24.83
CA VAL A 144 5.31 -4.85 -24.27
C VAL A 144 5.15 -3.52 -25.02
N TYR A 145 4.88 -2.46 -24.28
CA TYR A 145 4.98 -1.10 -24.79
C TYR A 145 6.44 -0.66 -24.85
N ALA A 146 6.84 0.00 -25.93
CA ALA A 146 8.08 0.74 -25.99
C ALA A 146 7.81 2.20 -26.39
N ILE A 147 8.30 3.14 -25.57
CA ILE A 147 8.19 4.59 -25.77
C ILE A 147 9.56 5.11 -26.18
N HIS A 148 9.64 5.81 -27.30
CA HIS A 148 10.83 6.45 -27.80
C HIS A 148 10.71 7.96 -27.69
N ALA A 149 11.73 8.62 -27.14
CA ALA A 149 11.79 10.07 -27.11
C ALA A 149 13.22 10.59 -27.26
N THR A 150 13.38 11.71 -27.96
CA THR A 150 14.61 12.52 -27.93
C THR A 150 14.30 13.78 -27.14
N VAL A 151 14.83 13.91 -25.92
CA VAL A 151 14.48 14.98 -24.99
C VAL A 151 15.67 15.88 -24.69
N ALA A 152 15.45 17.19 -24.59
CA ALA A 152 16.41 18.11 -24.01
C ALA A 152 16.38 18.00 -22.49
N LEU A 153 17.52 17.67 -21.86
CA LEU A 153 17.55 17.47 -20.41
C LEU A 153 17.38 18.82 -19.68
N PRO A 154 16.35 18.98 -18.83
CA PRO A 154 16.06 20.26 -18.20
C PRO A 154 17.14 20.65 -17.18
N GLY A 155 17.33 21.96 -17.01
CA GLY A 155 18.26 22.51 -16.02
C GLY A 155 19.75 22.32 -16.35
N ASN A 156 20.09 21.96 -17.60
CA ASN A 156 21.46 21.66 -18.02
C ASN A 156 22.15 20.61 -17.12
N SER A 157 21.36 19.67 -16.59
CA SER A 157 21.79 18.61 -15.70
C SER A 157 21.59 17.27 -16.37
N THR A 158 22.55 16.35 -16.22
CA THR A 158 22.37 14.97 -16.67
C THR A 158 21.66 14.12 -15.64
N ARG A 159 21.62 14.60 -14.39
CA ARG A 159 20.81 14.01 -13.34
C ARG A 159 19.38 14.55 -13.40
N GLN A 160 18.43 13.64 -13.56
CA GLN A 160 17.01 13.90 -13.72
C GLN A 160 16.21 12.99 -12.81
N ASN A 161 15.01 13.40 -12.40
CA ASN A 161 14.09 12.47 -11.75
C ASN A 161 13.23 11.83 -12.83
N ILE A 162 13.34 10.52 -13.00
CA ILE A 162 12.48 9.77 -13.92
C ILE A 162 11.31 9.17 -13.15
N VAL A 163 10.18 9.07 -13.81
CA VAL A 163 8.96 8.43 -13.31
C VAL A 163 8.38 7.60 -14.43
N TRP A 164 7.89 6.40 -14.14
CA TRP A 164 7.29 5.54 -15.16
C TRP A 164 6.04 4.86 -14.63
N GLN A 165 5.14 4.50 -15.54
CA GLN A 165 3.87 3.88 -15.21
C GLN A 165 3.39 2.95 -16.33
N ALA A 166 2.53 2.02 -15.97
CA ALA A 166 1.66 1.29 -16.88
C ALA A 166 0.29 1.07 -16.21
N GLY A 167 -0.76 0.96 -17.00
CA GLY A 167 -2.12 0.82 -16.50
C GLY A 167 -3.12 0.37 -17.57
N THR A 168 -4.40 0.32 -17.17
CA THR A 168 -5.52 0.04 -18.08
C THR A 168 -6.03 1.33 -18.71
N SER A 169 -6.49 1.22 -19.95
CA SER A 169 -7.14 2.33 -20.66
C SER A 169 -8.66 2.20 -20.56
N SER A 170 -9.33 3.34 -20.58
CA SER A 170 -10.78 3.45 -20.61
C SER A 170 -11.33 2.92 -21.95
N PRO A 171 -12.64 2.65 -22.06
CA PRO A 171 -13.27 2.28 -23.33
C PRO A 171 -13.03 3.29 -24.46
N ASP A 172 -12.79 4.56 -24.11
CA ASP A 172 -12.48 5.64 -25.04
C ASP A 172 -10.98 5.72 -25.40
N GLY A 173 -10.17 4.72 -25.00
CA GLY A 173 -8.74 4.62 -25.30
C GLY A 173 -7.84 5.53 -24.46
N LEU A 174 -8.40 6.31 -23.53
CA LEU A 174 -7.65 7.23 -22.66
C LEU A 174 -7.07 6.52 -21.43
N PRO A 175 -5.89 6.92 -20.94
CA PRO A 175 -5.31 6.36 -19.72
C PRO A 175 -6.22 6.47 -18.49
N GLU A 176 -6.50 5.35 -17.82
CA GLU A 176 -7.15 5.37 -16.49
C GLU A 176 -6.11 5.50 -15.38
N SER A 177 -6.60 5.77 -14.16
CA SER A 177 -5.76 5.70 -12.96
C SER A 177 -5.09 4.34 -12.85
N HIS A 178 -3.76 4.34 -12.78
CA HIS A 178 -3.00 3.15 -12.42
C HIS A 178 -3.22 2.80 -10.94
N GLN A 179 -2.70 1.65 -10.51
CA GLN A 179 -2.76 1.24 -9.11
C GLN A 179 -2.01 2.25 -8.23
N VAL A 180 -2.59 2.63 -7.10
CA VAL A 180 -1.98 3.60 -6.17
C VAL A 180 -1.26 2.93 -5.00
N PHE A 181 -0.75 1.73 -5.26
CA PHE A 181 0.09 0.95 -4.35
C PHE A 181 1.08 0.12 -5.19
N GLY A 182 2.04 -0.52 -4.52
CA GLY A 182 3.00 -1.42 -5.18
C GLY A 182 3.94 -0.70 -6.14
N ASP A 183 4.35 -1.41 -7.19
CA ASP A 183 5.32 -0.98 -8.20
C ASP A 183 4.98 0.36 -8.82
N ASN A 184 3.71 0.60 -9.14
CA ASN A 184 3.28 1.88 -9.69
C ASN A 184 3.67 3.06 -8.78
N VAL A 185 3.56 2.93 -7.46
CA VAL A 185 3.93 4.04 -6.56
C VAL A 185 5.45 4.15 -6.35
N MET A 186 6.15 3.03 -6.50
CA MET A 186 7.60 2.96 -6.36
C MET A 186 8.35 3.34 -7.65
N SER A 187 7.66 3.41 -8.79
CA SER A 187 8.19 3.66 -10.14
C SER A 187 8.68 5.11 -10.35
N SER A 188 9.63 5.55 -9.53
CA SER A 188 10.30 6.84 -9.63
C SER A 188 11.71 6.76 -9.07
N ARG A 189 12.67 7.44 -9.71
CA ARG A 189 14.08 7.40 -9.30
C ARG A 189 14.84 8.63 -9.78
N SER A 190 15.90 9.00 -9.07
CA SER A 190 16.93 9.90 -9.60
C SER A 190 17.85 9.13 -10.55
N TRP A 191 17.93 9.57 -11.80
CA TRP A 191 18.68 8.94 -12.88
C TRP A 191 19.76 9.86 -13.41
N ASP A 192 20.93 9.34 -13.80
CA ASP A 192 21.98 10.12 -14.45
C ASP A 192 22.20 9.62 -15.89
N PHE A 193 21.84 10.43 -16.87
CA PHE A 193 21.99 10.06 -18.29
C PHE A 193 23.45 9.95 -18.74
N ARG A 194 24.42 10.38 -17.93
CA ARG A 194 25.85 10.16 -18.18
C ARG A 194 26.39 8.87 -17.59
N SER A 195 25.72 8.25 -16.63
CA SER A 195 26.26 7.02 -16.04
C SER A 195 26.32 5.94 -17.13
N ALA A 196 27.52 5.42 -17.38
CA ALA A 196 27.69 4.19 -18.13
C ALA A 196 27.44 3.03 -17.17
N GLU A 197 26.27 2.97 -16.52
CA GLU A 197 25.85 1.77 -15.82
C GLU A 197 25.52 0.75 -16.90
N ALA A 198 26.62 0.18 -17.36
CA ALA A 198 26.82 -0.49 -18.60
C ALA A 198 26.51 -1.97 -18.43
N ALA A 199 26.26 -2.60 -19.56
CA ALA A 199 26.42 -4.03 -19.70
C ALA A 199 27.69 -4.53 -18.99
N VAL A 200 27.47 -5.56 -18.18
CA VAL A 200 28.40 -6.57 -17.64
C VAL A 200 29.86 -6.44 -18.12
N VAL A 201 30.74 -6.08 -17.19
CA VAL A 201 32.13 -6.58 -17.16
C VAL A 201 32.27 -7.37 -15.86
N VAL A 202 32.47 -8.67 -16.01
CA VAL A 202 32.86 -9.57 -14.91
C VAL A 202 34.30 -9.24 -14.55
N ASP A 203 34.53 -8.88 -13.29
CA ASP A 203 35.78 -9.21 -12.59
C ASP A 203 35.47 -9.40 -11.09
N ASP A 204 35.93 -10.54 -10.57
CA ASP A 204 35.81 -10.98 -9.18
C ASP A 204 36.55 -10.04 -8.20
N VAL A 205 35.94 -9.79 -7.02
CA VAL A 205 36.54 -9.61 -5.66
C VAL A 205 35.50 -8.93 -4.73
N PRO A 206 35.45 -9.27 -3.42
CA PRO A 206 34.19 -9.54 -2.72
C PRO A 206 33.57 -8.34 -2.00
N ALA A 207 32.25 -8.24 -2.07
CA ALA A 207 31.43 -7.28 -1.34
C ALA A 207 31.01 -7.79 0.06
N ALA A 208 31.00 -6.85 1.00
CA ALA A 208 30.57 -7.00 2.39
C ALA A 208 29.09 -7.43 2.53
N PRO A 209 28.66 -7.98 3.68
CA PRO A 209 27.40 -8.72 3.78
C PRO A 209 26.19 -7.78 3.87
N ARG A 210 25.31 -7.84 2.88
CA ARG A 210 23.98 -7.22 2.92
C ARG A 210 22.91 -8.19 2.39
N TYR A 211 22.14 -8.73 3.34
CA TYR A 211 20.73 -9.19 3.27
C TYR A 211 20.21 -10.04 2.10
N SER A 212 21.00 -10.92 1.47
CA SER A 212 20.47 -11.90 0.50
C SER A 212 20.09 -13.27 1.10
N VAL A 213 20.39 -13.51 2.38
CA VAL A 213 20.33 -14.86 2.99
C VAL A 213 18.91 -15.45 3.06
N TYR A 214 17.86 -14.63 3.10
CA TYR A 214 16.49 -15.14 3.27
C TYR A 214 15.82 -15.60 1.97
N ARG A 215 16.31 -15.19 0.79
CA ARG A 215 15.72 -15.58 -0.52
C ARG A 215 16.22 -16.94 -1.01
N ALA A 216 17.38 -17.41 -0.50
CA ALA A 216 18.00 -18.67 -0.93
C ALA A 216 17.52 -19.91 -0.18
N LEU A 217 16.89 -19.75 1.01
CA LEU A 217 16.50 -20.87 1.87
C LEU A 217 15.12 -21.49 1.55
N LEU A 218 14.34 -20.92 0.62
CA LEU A 218 12.98 -21.37 0.33
C LEU A 218 12.73 -21.87 -1.11
N ARG A 219 13.78 -22.11 -1.91
CA ARG A 219 13.59 -22.83 -3.19
C ARG A 219 13.66 -24.35 -2.94
N PRO A 220 12.58 -25.12 -3.13
CA PRO A 220 12.67 -26.57 -3.11
C PRO A 220 13.54 -27.01 -4.29
N LYS A 221 14.65 -27.69 -4.01
CA LYS A 221 15.46 -28.38 -5.02
C LYS A 221 14.97 -29.82 -5.12
N ASN A 222 14.54 -30.19 -6.32
CA ASN A 222 14.09 -31.52 -6.78
C ASN A 222 12.57 -31.74 -6.79
N VAL A 223 11.91 -31.30 -7.85
CA VAL A 223 10.67 -31.93 -8.33
C VAL A 223 10.83 -32.14 -9.83
N ARG A 224 10.79 -33.41 -10.26
CA ARG A 224 10.63 -33.80 -11.66
C ARG A 224 9.30 -33.23 -12.13
N THR A 225 9.29 -32.66 -13.33
CA THR A 225 8.11 -32.17 -14.07
C THR A 225 6.80 -32.80 -13.61
N TYR A 226 5.99 -32.01 -12.89
CA TYR A 226 4.57 -32.22 -12.70
C TYR A 226 3.84 -30.96 -13.16
N ASP A 227 2.87 -31.19 -14.04
CA ASP A 227 2.13 -30.21 -14.81
C ASP A 227 1.21 -29.32 -13.94
N SER A 228 1.18 -28.03 -14.28
CA SER A 228 0.06 -27.09 -14.19
C SER A 228 -0.59 -26.65 -12.85
N LEU A 229 -0.16 -27.07 -11.65
CA LEU A 229 -0.85 -26.66 -10.39
C LEU A 229 -0.04 -25.85 -9.35
N ASP A 230 1.28 -25.67 -9.53
CA ASP A 230 2.13 -25.08 -8.48
C ASP A 230 2.55 -23.59 -8.66
N HIS A 231 2.33 -22.98 -9.82
CA HIS A 231 2.72 -21.57 -10.04
C HIS A 231 1.85 -20.57 -9.24
N HIS A 232 0.60 -20.93 -8.92
CA HIS A 232 -0.29 -20.06 -8.15
C HIS A 232 0.10 -19.91 -6.67
N ILE A 233 0.82 -20.87 -6.10
CA ILE A 233 1.19 -20.82 -4.67
C ILE A 233 2.44 -19.98 -4.45
N LEU A 234 3.41 -20.02 -5.37
CA LEU A 234 4.65 -19.26 -5.24
C LEU A 234 4.46 -17.77 -5.55
N ASP A 235 3.56 -17.43 -6.46
CA ASP A 235 3.15 -16.04 -6.68
C ASP A 235 2.51 -15.44 -5.42
N PHE A 236 1.72 -16.20 -4.66
CA PHE A 236 1.11 -15.73 -3.42
C PHE A 236 2.12 -15.29 -2.33
N PHE A 237 3.33 -15.85 -2.34
CA PHE A 237 4.39 -15.54 -1.36
C PHE A 237 5.41 -14.50 -1.84
N THR A 238 5.22 -13.86 -2.99
CA THR A 238 6.06 -12.72 -3.37
C THR A 238 5.87 -11.56 -2.40
N TRP A 239 6.91 -10.78 -2.16
CA TRP A 239 6.87 -9.68 -1.20
C TRP A 239 5.87 -8.57 -1.59
N GLU A 240 5.63 -8.37 -2.88
CA GLU A 240 4.60 -7.46 -3.42
C GLU A 240 3.19 -7.92 -3.03
N ASN A 241 2.87 -9.20 -3.25
CA ASN A 241 1.58 -9.78 -2.87
C ASN A 241 1.38 -9.79 -1.35
N LEU A 242 2.45 -10.06 -0.58
CA LEU A 242 2.43 -9.96 0.88
C LEU A 242 2.26 -8.52 1.38
N ALA A 243 2.89 -7.52 0.74
CA ALA A 243 2.76 -6.12 1.12
C ALA A 243 1.36 -5.57 0.81
N GLY A 244 0.84 -5.84 -0.41
CA GLY A 244 -0.54 -5.51 -0.78
C GLY A 244 -1.56 -6.18 0.15
N LEU A 245 -1.35 -7.45 0.46
CA LEU A 245 -2.18 -8.17 1.44
C LEU A 245 -2.08 -7.55 2.84
N CYS A 246 -0.90 -7.16 3.30
CA CYS A 246 -0.73 -6.47 4.59
C CYS A 246 -1.48 -5.14 4.65
N VAL A 247 -1.50 -4.37 3.56
CA VAL A 247 -2.26 -3.11 3.45
C VAL A 247 -3.77 -3.38 3.55
N GLN A 248 -4.27 -4.38 2.82
CA GLN A 248 -5.68 -4.76 2.85
C GLN A 248 -6.09 -5.28 4.24
N ILE A 249 -5.29 -6.17 4.83
CA ILE A 249 -5.50 -6.71 6.18
C ILE A 249 -5.51 -5.56 7.19
N HIS A 250 -4.53 -4.65 7.15
CA HIS A 250 -4.50 -3.47 8.01
C HIS A 250 -5.80 -2.67 7.89
N GLY A 251 -6.25 -2.37 6.67
CA GLY A 251 -7.47 -1.61 6.40
C GLY A 251 -8.72 -2.29 6.97
N VAL A 252 -8.92 -3.58 6.69
CA VAL A 252 -10.08 -4.34 7.16
C VAL A 252 -10.09 -4.48 8.68
N LEU A 253 -8.97 -4.90 9.29
CA LEU A 253 -8.89 -5.06 10.74
C LEU A 253 -9.22 -3.75 11.45
N ASN A 254 -8.69 -2.62 10.97
CA ASN A 254 -8.90 -1.31 11.58
C ASN A 254 -10.30 -0.74 11.33
N ALA A 255 -10.91 -0.98 10.18
CA ALA A 255 -12.30 -0.60 9.91
C ALA A 255 -13.29 -1.36 10.82
N VAL A 256 -13.11 -2.67 10.97
CA VAL A 256 -13.96 -3.51 11.83
C VAL A 256 -13.76 -3.17 13.31
N SER A 257 -12.52 -3.00 13.75
CA SER A 257 -12.21 -2.70 15.15
C SER A 257 -12.54 -1.26 15.56
N TRP A 258 -11.67 -0.31 15.18
CA TRP A 258 -11.76 1.10 15.56
C TRP A 258 -13.00 1.76 14.97
N GLY A 259 -13.39 1.36 13.76
CA GLY A 259 -14.48 1.96 13.01
C GLY A 259 -15.88 1.45 13.33
N VAL A 260 -16.03 0.24 13.88
CA VAL A 260 -17.36 -0.38 14.12
C VAL A 260 -17.49 -0.98 15.52
N LEU A 261 -16.59 -1.87 15.95
CA LEU A 261 -16.71 -2.56 17.24
C LEU A 261 -16.63 -1.61 18.44
N LEU A 262 -15.71 -0.63 18.44
CA LEU A 262 -15.63 0.32 19.56
C LEU A 262 -16.86 1.23 19.66
N PRO A 263 -17.34 1.87 18.57
CA PRO A 263 -18.62 2.61 18.59
C PRO A 263 -19.79 1.74 19.06
N LEU A 264 -19.91 0.51 18.55
CA LEU A 264 -20.96 -0.43 18.96
C LEU A 264 -20.90 -0.72 20.46
N GLY A 265 -19.71 -1.00 21.00
CA GLY A 265 -19.53 -1.21 22.43
C GLY A 265 -19.95 0.00 23.27
N VAL A 266 -19.67 1.22 22.82
CA VAL A 266 -20.14 2.46 23.48
C VAL A 266 -21.66 2.56 23.45
N MET A 267 -22.29 2.26 22.31
CA MET A 267 -23.75 2.26 22.17
C MET A 267 -24.41 1.24 23.12
N LEU A 268 -23.88 0.02 23.19
CA LEU A 268 -24.38 -1.02 24.11
C LEU A 268 -24.34 -0.54 25.57
N ALA A 269 -23.22 0.03 26.01
CA ALA A 269 -23.12 0.57 27.37
C ALA A 269 -24.06 1.74 27.64
N ARG A 270 -24.25 2.63 26.66
CA ARG A 270 -25.08 3.83 26.83
C ARG A 270 -26.57 3.49 26.88
N TYR A 271 -27.04 2.66 25.95
CA TYR A 271 -28.48 2.44 25.75
C TYR A 271 -29.03 1.26 26.54
N MET A 272 -28.30 0.14 26.66
CA MET A 272 -28.81 -1.02 27.41
C MET A 272 -28.82 -0.80 28.92
N ARG A 273 -27.88 0.00 29.45
CA ARG A 273 -27.78 0.30 30.89
C ARG A 273 -29.02 0.96 31.49
N VAL A 274 -29.91 1.53 30.66
CA VAL A 274 -31.16 2.14 31.11
C VAL A 274 -32.18 1.10 31.59
N PHE A 275 -32.08 -0.14 31.11
CA PHE A 275 -33.02 -1.21 31.43
C PHE A 275 -32.47 -2.11 32.55
N PRO A 276 -33.14 -2.19 33.72
CA PRO A 276 -32.67 -3.03 34.83
C PRO A 276 -32.58 -4.51 34.49
N SER A 277 -33.42 -5.01 33.58
CA SER A 277 -33.40 -6.40 33.11
C SER A 277 -32.13 -6.77 32.33
N LEU A 278 -31.36 -5.79 31.87
CA LEU A 278 -30.11 -5.98 31.12
C LEU A 278 -28.87 -5.79 32.00
N ASP A 279 -29.02 -5.64 33.32
CA ASP A 279 -27.89 -5.67 34.26
C ASP A 279 -27.64 -7.13 34.70
N PRO A 280 -26.41 -7.67 34.59
CA PRO A 280 -25.15 -7.04 34.19
C PRO A 280 -24.78 -7.20 32.71
N ALA A 281 -25.68 -7.71 31.86
CA ALA A 281 -25.40 -8.04 30.46
C ALA A 281 -24.79 -6.87 29.65
N TRP A 282 -25.30 -5.64 29.81
CA TRP A 282 -24.76 -4.46 29.12
C TRP A 282 -23.26 -4.26 29.38
N PHE A 283 -22.80 -4.58 30.59
CA PHE A 283 -21.41 -4.39 31.01
C PHE A 283 -20.50 -5.41 30.32
N TYR A 284 -20.90 -6.68 30.30
CA TYR A 284 -20.14 -7.73 29.63
C TYR A 284 -20.11 -7.55 28.11
N LEU A 285 -21.25 -7.18 27.50
CA LEU A 285 -21.31 -6.88 26.07
C LEU A 285 -20.41 -5.70 25.69
N HIS A 286 -20.44 -4.63 26.49
CA HIS A 286 -19.52 -3.51 26.31
C HIS A 286 -18.06 -3.96 26.38
N VAL A 287 -17.67 -4.64 27.46
CA VAL A 287 -16.28 -5.08 27.66
C VAL A 287 -15.83 -6.04 26.56
N ALA A 288 -16.69 -6.96 26.12
CA ALA A 288 -16.39 -7.87 25.02
C ALA A 288 -16.10 -7.09 23.73
N CYS A 289 -16.97 -6.16 23.32
CA CYS A 289 -16.73 -5.33 22.14
C CYS A 289 -15.45 -4.49 22.26
N GLN A 290 -15.19 -3.86 23.41
CA GLN A 290 -14.01 -3.02 23.61
C GLN A 290 -12.70 -3.84 23.60
N CYS A 291 -12.66 -4.98 24.30
CA CYS A 291 -11.47 -5.83 24.34
C CYS A 291 -11.20 -6.47 22.98
N SER A 292 -12.22 -7.00 22.31
CA SER A 292 -12.06 -7.56 20.96
C SER A 292 -11.64 -6.49 19.96
N GLY A 293 -12.29 -5.32 19.97
CA GLY A 293 -11.92 -4.19 19.12
C GLY A 293 -10.48 -3.75 19.36
N TYR A 294 -10.05 -3.61 20.62
CA TYR A 294 -8.67 -3.24 20.94
C TYR A 294 -7.64 -4.26 20.45
N VAL A 295 -7.86 -5.56 20.66
CA VAL A 295 -6.91 -6.61 20.21
C VAL A 295 -6.79 -6.64 18.69
N ILE A 296 -7.92 -6.64 17.99
CA ILE A 296 -7.95 -6.63 16.52
C ILE A 296 -7.30 -5.36 15.98
N GLY A 297 -7.63 -4.21 16.57
CA GLY A 297 -7.11 -2.91 16.17
C GLY A 297 -5.61 -2.73 16.46
N ALA A 298 -5.11 -3.29 17.57
CA ALA A 298 -3.69 -3.32 17.89
C ALA A 298 -2.90 -4.15 16.87
N ALA A 299 -3.41 -5.31 16.46
CA ALA A 299 -2.82 -6.10 15.39
C ALA A 299 -2.79 -5.32 14.07
N GLY A 300 -3.91 -4.68 13.70
CA GLY A 300 -3.97 -3.78 12.55
C GLY A 300 -2.94 -2.66 12.62
N TRP A 301 -2.79 -2.00 13.77
CA TRP A 301 -1.80 -0.95 13.97
C TRP A 301 -0.35 -1.44 13.81
N VAL A 302 -0.01 -2.63 14.34
CA VAL A 302 1.31 -3.25 14.13
C VAL A 302 1.60 -3.48 12.65
N PHE A 303 0.63 -3.99 11.89
CA PHE A 303 0.77 -4.10 10.42
C PHE A 303 0.98 -2.72 9.76
N GLY A 304 0.32 -1.67 10.27
CA GLY A 304 0.53 -0.31 9.76
C GLY A 304 1.95 0.22 9.98
N LEU A 305 2.56 -0.10 11.13
CA LEU A 305 3.95 0.29 11.41
C LEU A 305 4.96 -0.44 10.53
N THR A 306 4.72 -1.72 10.22
CA THR A 306 5.64 -2.50 9.37
C THR A 306 5.60 -2.03 7.92
N LEU A 307 4.48 -1.47 7.47
CA LEU A 307 4.34 -0.80 6.17
C LEU A 307 5.03 0.57 6.12
N GLY A 308 5.02 1.31 7.23
CA GLY A 308 5.64 2.64 7.34
C GLY A 308 7.16 2.65 7.61
N SER A 309 7.85 1.53 7.44
CA SER A 309 9.30 1.43 7.71
C SER A 309 10.13 1.93 6.52
N PRO A 310 11.13 2.82 6.72
CA PRO A 310 12.02 3.30 5.65
C PRO A 310 12.73 2.18 4.87
N ALA A 311 12.96 1.04 5.52
CA ALA A 311 13.59 -0.13 4.90
C ALA A 311 12.72 -0.82 3.83
N LYS A 312 11.45 -0.39 3.66
CA LYS A 312 10.48 -1.00 2.74
C LYS A 312 9.84 0.00 1.76
N GLY A 313 10.51 1.11 1.46
CA GLY A 313 10.02 2.10 0.48
C GLY A 313 8.81 2.92 0.94
N ALA A 314 8.70 3.19 2.26
CA ALA A 314 7.45 3.65 2.86
C ALA A 314 6.91 5.01 2.36
N LEU A 315 5.69 4.97 1.82
CA LEU A 315 4.75 6.09 1.70
C LEU A 315 4.42 6.67 3.08
N GLN A 316 5.14 7.73 3.49
CA GLN A 316 4.94 8.34 4.81
C GLN A 316 3.71 9.26 4.82
N HIS A 317 2.52 8.69 5.04
CA HIS A 317 1.32 9.48 5.35
C HIS A 317 1.30 9.88 6.82
N HIS A 318 2.17 10.84 7.18
CA HIS A 318 2.40 11.30 8.56
C HIS A 318 1.10 11.59 9.31
N GLY A 319 0.12 12.19 8.65
CA GLY A 319 -1.15 12.53 9.30
C GLY A 319 -2.03 11.32 9.68
N HIS A 320 -2.03 10.22 8.93
CA HIS A 320 -2.79 9.00 9.29
C HIS A 320 -2.05 8.23 10.36
N ARG A 321 -0.73 8.12 10.21
CA ARG A 321 0.16 7.46 11.19
C ARG A 321 0.10 8.13 12.56
N ASN A 322 0.13 9.47 12.63
CA ASN A 322 0.07 10.21 13.88
C ASN A 322 -1.27 10.02 14.59
N ILE A 323 -2.38 10.13 13.87
CA ILE A 323 -3.71 9.88 14.42
C ILE A 323 -3.82 8.42 14.89
N GLY A 324 -3.39 7.46 14.07
CA GLY A 324 -3.41 6.04 14.43
C GLY A 324 -2.56 5.70 15.67
N THR A 325 -1.42 6.37 15.84
CA THR A 325 -0.57 6.21 17.03
C THR A 325 -1.23 6.82 18.27
N ALA A 326 -1.80 8.03 18.15
CA ALA A 326 -2.55 8.65 19.24
C ALA A 326 -3.77 7.80 19.65
N LEU A 327 -4.48 7.25 18.67
CA LEU A 327 -5.61 6.33 18.87
C LEU A 327 -5.19 5.10 19.67
N PHE A 328 -4.07 4.46 19.29
CA PHE A 328 -3.55 3.29 20.01
C PHE A 328 -3.23 3.64 21.46
N VAL A 329 -2.48 4.72 21.72
CA VAL A 329 -2.13 5.18 23.07
C VAL A 329 -3.37 5.47 23.92
N LEU A 330 -4.31 6.25 23.39
CA LEU A 330 -5.56 6.58 24.10
C LEU A 330 -6.43 5.35 24.37
N SER A 331 -6.44 4.38 23.45
CA SER A 331 -7.17 3.13 23.66
C SER A 331 -6.49 2.22 24.68
N SER A 332 -5.16 2.15 24.73
CA SER A 332 -4.43 1.42 25.77
C SER A 332 -4.73 2.01 27.16
N LEU A 333 -4.77 3.34 27.26
CA LEU A 333 -5.26 4.03 28.45
C LEU A 333 -6.68 3.56 28.78
N GLN A 334 -7.60 3.53 27.82
CA GLN A 334 -8.96 3.07 28.08
C GLN A 334 -9.08 1.62 28.56
N VAL A 335 -8.28 0.69 28.02
CA VAL A 335 -8.27 -0.70 28.50
C VAL A 335 -7.77 -0.76 29.95
N SER A 336 -6.80 0.07 30.32
CA SER A 336 -6.33 0.17 31.71
C SER A 336 -7.42 0.62 32.68
N ALA A 337 -8.46 1.32 32.19
CA ALA A 337 -9.59 1.76 33.01
C ALA A 337 -10.30 0.59 33.73
N LEU A 338 -10.24 -0.63 33.16
CA LEU A 338 -10.74 -1.85 33.81
C LEU A 338 -9.97 -2.18 35.09
N LEU A 339 -8.65 -2.03 35.06
CA LEU A 339 -7.76 -2.34 36.18
C LEU A 339 -7.93 -1.36 37.34
N ILE A 340 -8.12 -0.08 37.01
CA ILE A 340 -8.21 1.01 38.00
C ILE A 340 -9.65 1.37 38.39
N ARG A 341 -10.63 0.52 38.08
CA ARG A 341 -12.07 0.81 38.26
C ARG A 341 -12.44 0.97 39.76
N PRO A 342 -12.75 2.19 40.26
CA PRO A 342 -13.05 2.40 41.68
C PRO A 342 -14.46 1.92 42.04
N LYS A 343 -14.67 1.60 43.33
CA LYS A 343 -16.00 1.35 43.91
C LYS A 343 -16.91 2.56 43.69
N LYS A 344 -18.23 2.33 43.55
CA LYS A 344 -19.20 3.40 43.24
C LYS A 344 -19.34 4.48 44.33
N THR A 345 -18.90 4.18 45.55
CA THR A 345 -19.11 5.02 46.75
C THR A 345 -18.00 6.04 47.00
N VAL A 346 -16.86 5.97 46.28
CA VAL A 346 -15.70 6.84 46.53
C VAL A 346 -15.67 8.03 45.57
N LYS A 347 -15.22 9.20 46.03
CA LYS A 347 -15.13 10.43 45.22
C LYS A 347 -14.29 10.25 43.94
N VAL A 348 -13.25 9.41 44.00
CA VAL A 348 -12.38 9.06 42.85
C VAL A 348 -13.17 8.48 41.67
N ARG A 349 -14.34 7.86 41.92
CA ARG A 349 -15.23 7.34 40.89
C ARG A 349 -15.67 8.42 39.89
N PHE A 350 -15.84 9.65 40.37
CA PHE A 350 -16.23 10.78 39.52
C PHE A 350 -15.14 11.10 38.48
N TYR A 351 -13.89 11.29 38.93
CA TYR A 351 -12.76 11.54 38.04
C TYR A 351 -12.51 10.38 37.08
N TRP A 352 -12.64 9.14 37.55
CA TRP A 352 -12.56 7.97 36.69
C TRP A 352 -13.65 7.97 35.61
N ASN A 353 -14.89 8.35 35.93
CA ASN A 353 -15.96 8.44 34.92
C ASN A 353 -15.66 9.56 33.90
N LEU A 354 -15.19 10.72 34.35
CA LEU A 354 -14.82 11.83 33.46
C LEU A 354 -13.72 11.40 32.48
N TYR A 355 -12.65 10.79 33.00
CA TYR A 355 -11.58 10.19 32.22
C TYR A 355 -12.12 9.15 31.22
N HIS A 356 -12.88 8.16 31.69
CA HIS A 356 -13.37 7.06 30.87
C HIS A 356 -14.33 7.55 29.78
N TRP A 357 -15.18 8.54 30.05
CA TRP A 357 -16.08 9.07 29.03
C TRP A 357 -15.35 9.95 28.02
N SER A 358 -14.55 10.91 28.49
CA SER A 358 -13.84 11.84 27.59
C SER A 358 -12.89 11.10 26.66
N VAL A 359 -12.02 10.24 27.20
CA VAL A 359 -11.07 9.46 26.39
C VAL A 359 -11.83 8.48 25.48
N GLY A 360 -12.90 7.84 25.98
CA GLY A 360 -13.71 6.91 25.18
C GLY A 360 -14.33 7.55 23.95
N TYR A 361 -14.97 8.71 24.08
CA TYR A 361 -15.56 9.40 22.92
C TYR A 361 -14.49 9.93 21.97
N THR A 362 -13.36 10.42 22.49
CA THR A 362 -12.22 10.83 21.65
C THR A 362 -11.69 9.67 20.80
N VAL A 363 -11.53 8.48 21.39
CA VAL A 363 -11.10 7.28 20.65
C VAL A 363 -12.10 6.92 19.54
N VAL A 364 -13.41 7.00 19.80
CA VAL A 364 -14.43 6.74 18.77
C VAL A 364 -14.32 7.72 17.59
N VAL A 365 -14.22 9.03 17.88
CA VAL A 365 -14.12 10.07 16.83
C VAL A 365 -12.83 9.90 16.03
N LEU A 366 -11.69 9.76 16.71
CA LEU A 366 -10.41 9.56 16.05
C LEU A 366 -10.39 8.26 15.23
N GLY A 367 -11.02 7.19 15.71
CA GLY A 367 -11.14 5.93 15.00
C GLY A 367 -11.84 6.10 13.65
N VAL A 368 -13.04 6.70 13.65
CA VAL A 368 -13.82 6.94 12.41
C VAL A 368 -13.05 7.84 11.44
N VAL A 369 -12.49 8.95 11.92
CA VAL A 369 -11.68 9.87 11.10
C VAL A 369 -10.47 9.16 10.50
N ASN A 370 -9.77 8.34 11.30
CA ASN A 370 -8.58 7.65 10.85
C ASN A 370 -8.89 6.57 9.81
N VAL A 371 -10.03 5.89 9.92
CA VAL A 371 -10.50 4.93 8.91
C VAL A 371 -10.81 5.63 7.59
N PHE A 372 -11.54 6.75 7.60
CA PHE A 372 -11.77 7.53 6.38
C PHE A 372 -10.47 8.01 5.74
N LYS A 373 -9.52 8.46 6.57
CA LYS A 373 -8.20 8.87 6.09
C LYS A 373 -7.42 7.70 5.49
N GLY A 374 -7.48 6.52 6.09
CA GLY A 374 -6.86 5.30 5.58
C GLY A 374 -7.48 4.85 4.25
N ILE A 375 -8.80 4.88 4.12
CA ILE A 375 -9.51 4.64 2.85
C ILE A 375 -9.08 5.67 1.80
N GLY A 376 -8.95 6.94 2.17
CA GLY A 376 -8.48 8.00 1.27
C GLY A 376 -7.04 7.82 0.80
N ILE A 377 -6.18 7.18 1.60
CA ILE A 377 -4.81 6.83 1.22
C ILE A 377 -4.79 5.63 0.28
N LEU A 378 -5.57 4.59 0.59
CA LEU A 378 -5.65 3.38 -0.22
C LEU A 378 -6.32 3.64 -1.59
N GLN A 379 -7.12 4.71 -1.69
CA GLN A 379 -8.02 5.03 -2.81
C GLN A 379 -8.65 3.77 -3.44
N PRO A 380 -9.30 2.92 -2.63
CA PRO A 380 -9.96 1.76 -3.16
C PRO A 380 -11.16 2.19 -3.99
N ASP A 381 -11.71 1.25 -4.73
CA ASP A 381 -12.99 1.35 -5.41
C ASP A 381 -14.05 2.04 -4.52
N GLN A 382 -14.81 3.00 -5.07
CA GLN A 382 -15.68 3.88 -4.25
C GLN A 382 -16.69 3.10 -3.40
N LYS A 383 -17.05 1.88 -3.81
CA LYS A 383 -17.90 0.96 -3.07
C LYS A 383 -17.44 0.73 -1.62
N TYR A 384 -16.14 0.69 -1.34
CA TYR A 384 -15.63 0.47 0.01
C TYR A 384 -15.82 1.70 0.91
N LYS A 385 -15.58 2.90 0.36
CA LYS A 385 -15.84 4.17 1.06
C LYS A 385 -17.34 4.32 1.34
N HIS A 386 -18.18 4.03 0.35
CA HIS A 386 -19.64 4.06 0.50
C HIS A 386 -20.14 3.00 1.49
N ALA A 387 -19.59 1.79 1.47
CA ALA A 387 -19.95 0.74 2.42
C ALA A 387 -19.60 1.15 3.86
N TYR A 388 -18.41 1.69 4.10
CA TYR A 388 -18.04 2.17 5.43
C TYR A 388 -18.88 3.38 5.88
N LEU A 389 -19.12 4.34 4.98
CA LEU A 389 -20.04 5.45 5.24
C LEU A 389 -21.45 4.96 5.60
N GLY A 390 -21.96 3.98 4.87
CA GLY A 390 -23.23 3.31 5.15
C GLY A 390 -23.24 2.68 6.54
N ALA A 391 -22.18 1.96 6.92
CA ALA A 391 -22.06 1.36 8.26
C ALA A 391 -22.10 2.41 9.37
N VAL A 392 -21.36 3.53 9.22
CA VAL A 392 -21.37 4.65 10.18
C VAL A 392 -22.75 5.29 10.25
N LEU A 393 -23.41 5.50 9.12
CA LEU A 393 -24.76 6.06 9.07
C LEU A 393 -25.79 5.15 9.76
N VAL A 394 -25.72 3.84 9.54
CA VAL A 394 -26.58 2.87 10.23
C VAL A 394 -26.37 2.93 11.74
N LEU A 395 -25.12 2.96 12.22
CA LEU A 395 -24.83 3.11 13.64
C LEU A 395 -25.40 4.43 14.20
N ALA A 396 -25.27 5.53 13.46
CA ALA A 396 -25.79 6.83 13.85
C ALA A 396 -27.33 6.85 13.94
N VAL A 397 -28.03 6.26 12.95
CA VAL A 397 -29.49 6.15 12.94
C VAL A 397 -29.97 5.27 14.10
N VAL A 398 -29.35 4.10 14.31
CA VAL A 398 -29.68 3.22 15.44
C VAL A 398 -29.44 3.95 16.76
N ALA A 399 -28.33 4.68 16.90
CA ALA A 399 -28.05 5.48 18.08
C ALA A 399 -29.12 6.55 18.31
N PHE A 400 -29.55 7.25 17.27
CA PHE A 400 -30.62 8.26 17.35
C PHE A 400 -31.94 7.65 17.83
N VAL A 401 -32.37 6.53 17.24
CA VAL A 401 -33.59 5.83 17.65
C VAL A 401 -33.50 5.37 19.11
N LEU A 402 -32.37 4.78 19.51
CA LEU A 402 -32.16 4.34 20.89
C LEU A 402 -32.10 5.51 21.89
N GLU A 403 -31.58 6.67 21.50
CA GLU A 403 -31.62 7.87 22.34
C GLU A 403 -33.07 8.34 22.54
N LEU A 404 -33.91 8.36 21.50
CA LEU A 404 -35.34 8.66 21.64
C LEU A 404 -36.04 7.70 22.59
N VAL A 405 -35.83 6.38 22.42
CA VAL A 405 -36.41 5.36 23.31
C VAL A 405 -35.95 5.56 24.75
N THR A 406 -34.65 5.74 24.98
CA THR A 406 -34.12 5.91 26.34
C THR A 406 -34.60 7.21 27.00
N LEU A 407 -34.79 8.29 26.25
CA LEU A 407 -35.41 9.52 26.74
C LEU A 407 -36.85 9.25 27.23
N THR A 408 -37.67 8.54 26.45
CA THR A 408 -39.06 8.22 26.88
C THR A 408 -39.09 7.40 28.17
N VAL A 409 -38.17 6.43 28.34
CA VAL A 409 -38.05 5.63 29.56
C VAL A 409 -37.65 6.49 30.75
N ARG A 410 -36.68 7.41 30.58
CA ARG A 410 -36.25 8.34 31.62
C ARG A 410 -37.38 9.28 32.05
N PHE A 411 -38.14 9.83 31.10
CA PHE A 411 -39.30 10.69 31.40
C PHE A 411 -40.40 9.94 32.17
N LYS A 412 -40.71 8.69 31.79
CA LYS A 412 -41.69 7.87 32.52
C LYS A 412 -41.25 7.56 33.95
N LYS A 413 -39.95 7.33 34.16
CA LYS A 413 -39.40 7.02 35.48
C LYS A 413 -39.32 8.26 36.39
N GLY A 414 -39.09 9.45 35.85
CA GLY A 414 -39.07 10.70 36.63
C GLY A 414 -40.44 11.27 36.99
N ARG A 415 -41.53 10.70 36.44
CA ARG A 415 -42.92 11.02 36.81
C ARG A 415 -43.49 10.12 37.92
N ARG A 416 -42.78 9.07 38.30
CA ARG A 416 -43.06 8.22 39.47
C ARG A 416 -42.11 8.61 40.58
#